data_AF-A0A9X4QVQ3-F1
#
_entry.id   AF-A0A9X4QVQ3-F1
#
_cell.length_a   1.000
_cell.length_b   1.000
_cell.length_c   1.000
_cell.angle_alpha   90.00
_cell.angle_beta   90.00
_cell.angle_gamma   90.00
#
_symmetry.space_group_name_H-M   'P 1'
#
loop_
_entity.id
_entity.type
_entity.pdbx_description
1 polymer ?
#
loop_
_entity_poly.entity_id
_entity_poly.type
_entity_poly.pdbx_seq_one_letter_code
_entity_poly.pdbx_strand_id
1 'polypeptide(L)'
;MGDWTWAVVGPLEGRDQEFGVLPVPISDNPDDFGNTQVAYSEPKLFAIDNSGSTPEQQAAAKAFIEWLVTSQEGQDAIIGKMGLALPYKDLKAKGTNVISDAVSKYVDQGKVINIGVINYLPQDYWAKTGASMQKYLAGKIDRKGLADEVQAYWESNAGK
;
A
#
# COMPACT_ATOMS: atom_id res chain seq x y z
N MET A 1 -1.66 0.38 8.08
CA MET A 1 -1.34 -1.01 7.72
C MET A 1 -2.15 -1.35 6.48
N GLY A 2 -1.54 -1.98 5.47
CA GLY A 2 -2.27 -2.39 4.26
C GLY A 2 -2.52 -3.89 4.22
N ASP A 3 -2.93 -4.39 3.06
CA ASP A 3 -3.24 -5.79 2.82
C ASP A 3 -2.05 -6.75 3.02
N TRP A 4 -0.81 -6.25 2.90
CA TRP A 4 0.41 -6.98 3.26
C TRP A 4 0.46 -7.47 4.72
N THR A 5 -0.38 -6.91 5.60
CA THR A 5 -0.55 -7.38 6.99
C THR A 5 -0.99 -8.85 7.04
N TRP A 6 -1.54 -9.37 5.94
CA TRP A 6 -1.89 -10.77 5.79
C TRP A 6 -0.72 -11.75 5.99
N ALA A 7 0.53 -11.33 5.74
CA ALA A 7 1.69 -12.16 6.06
C ALA A 7 1.79 -12.49 7.56
N VAL A 8 1.20 -11.64 8.42
CA VAL A 8 1.16 -11.81 9.88
C VAL A 8 -0.18 -12.37 10.34
N VAL A 9 -1.30 -11.92 9.75
CA VAL A 9 -2.66 -12.29 10.17
C VAL A 9 -3.13 -13.61 9.55
N GLY A 10 -2.70 -13.92 8.33
CA GLY A 10 -3.08 -15.12 7.58
C GLY A 10 -2.82 -16.45 8.32
N PRO A 11 -1.74 -16.58 9.11
CA PRO A 11 -1.52 -17.78 9.92
C PRO A 11 -2.36 -17.89 11.21
N LEU A 12 -3.04 -16.82 11.64
CA LEU A 12 -3.78 -16.83 12.91
C LEU A 12 -5.05 -17.68 12.84
N GLU A 13 -5.40 -18.31 13.97
CA GLU A 13 -6.69 -18.99 14.16
C GLU A 13 -7.83 -17.96 14.27
N GLY A 14 -9.05 -18.33 13.87
CA GLY A 14 -10.23 -17.45 13.95
C GLY A 14 -10.23 -16.25 12.99
N ARG A 15 -9.16 -16.06 12.22
CA ARG A 15 -8.95 -14.84 11.42
C ARG A 15 -10.07 -14.51 10.43
N ASP A 16 -10.69 -15.54 9.86
CA ASP A 16 -11.73 -15.38 8.84
C ASP A 16 -13.09 -14.95 9.45
N GLN A 17 -13.21 -14.95 10.79
CA GLN A 17 -14.41 -14.55 11.53
C GLN A 17 -14.20 -13.28 12.34
N GLU A 18 -12.97 -13.01 12.79
CA GLU A 18 -12.67 -11.93 13.74
C GLU A 18 -12.10 -10.65 13.09
N PHE A 19 -11.56 -10.72 11.88
CA PHE A 19 -10.94 -9.57 11.22
C PHE A 19 -11.79 -9.00 10.08
N GLY A 20 -11.74 -7.68 9.94
CA GLY A 20 -12.41 -6.95 8.86
C GLY A 20 -11.71 -5.63 8.55
N VAL A 21 -12.16 -4.97 7.49
CA VAL A 21 -11.66 -3.65 7.07
C VAL A 21 -12.75 -2.62 7.29
N LEU A 22 -12.42 -1.58 8.05
CA LEU A 22 -13.29 -0.43 8.32
C LEU A 22 -12.59 0.85 7.85
N PRO A 23 -13.30 1.79 7.18
CA PRO A 23 -12.82 3.15 6.99
C PRO A 23 -12.48 3.80 8.33
N VAL A 24 -11.43 4.62 8.37
CA VAL A 24 -11.11 5.41 9.55
C VAL A 24 -11.87 6.73 9.43
N PRO A 25 -12.83 7.04 10.32
CA PRO A 25 -13.55 8.31 10.28
C PRO A 25 -12.58 9.47 10.51
N ILE A 26 -12.72 10.52 9.70
CA ILE A 26 -11.94 11.76 9.77
C ILE A 26 -12.73 12.93 10.36
N SER A 27 -14.05 12.77 10.53
CA SER A 27 -14.93 13.77 11.15
C SER A 27 -16.15 13.11 11.82
N ASP A 28 -16.90 13.90 12.60
CA ASP A 28 -18.13 13.46 13.27
C ASP A 28 -19.38 13.52 12.36
N ASN A 29 -19.27 14.06 11.13
CA ASN A 29 -20.38 14.09 10.18
C ASN A 29 -20.32 12.86 9.24
N PRO A 30 -21.28 11.92 9.31
CA PRO A 30 -21.22 10.68 8.52
C PRO A 30 -21.22 10.89 7.01
N ASP A 31 -21.70 12.04 6.52
CA ASP A 31 -21.78 12.35 5.09
C ASP A 31 -20.47 12.94 4.52
N ASP A 32 -19.49 13.26 5.36
CA ASP A 32 -18.23 13.85 4.91
C ASP A 32 -17.40 12.86 4.09
N PHE A 33 -16.80 13.36 3.00
CA PHE A 33 -15.83 12.60 2.23
C PHE A 33 -14.66 12.19 3.12
N GLY A 34 -14.30 10.91 3.06
CA GLY A 34 -13.26 10.26 3.85
C GLY A 34 -13.80 9.37 4.95
N ASN A 35 -15.04 9.57 5.42
CA ASN A 35 -15.64 8.71 6.45
C ASN A 35 -16.12 7.35 5.90
N THR A 36 -16.24 7.20 4.58
CA THR A 36 -16.73 5.98 3.93
C THR A 36 -15.73 5.37 2.96
N GLN A 37 -14.53 5.94 2.85
CA GLN A 37 -13.48 5.52 1.93
C GLN A 37 -12.32 4.86 2.67
N VAL A 38 -11.67 3.88 2.04
CA VAL A 38 -10.40 3.33 2.53
C VAL A 38 -9.22 3.97 1.80
N ALA A 39 -8.11 4.18 2.50
CA ALA A 39 -6.86 4.62 1.88
C ALA A 39 -6.32 3.54 0.94
N TYR A 40 -6.01 3.91 -0.30
CA TYR A 40 -5.59 2.99 -1.36
C TYR A 40 -4.48 3.60 -2.21
N SER A 41 -3.49 2.79 -2.57
CA SER A 41 -2.52 3.09 -3.62
C SER A 41 -2.45 1.92 -4.59
N GLU A 42 -1.93 2.17 -5.78
CA GLU A 42 -1.61 1.15 -6.75
C GLU A 42 -0.66 0.08 -6.16
N PRO A 43 -0.72 -1.17 -6.65
CA PRO A 43 0.14 -2.23 -6.17
C PRO A 43 1.61 -1.94 -6.44
N LYS A 44 2.48 -2.63 -5.69
CA LYS A 44 3.91 -2.58 -5.91
C LYS A 44 4.24 -3.13 -7.30
N LEU A 45 5.23 -2.51 -7.94
CA LEU A 45 5.64 -2.82 -9.31
C LEU A 45 6.88 -3.70 -9.32
N PHE A 46 6.96 -4.61 -10.29
CA PHE A 46 8.22 -5.23 -10.67
C PHE A 46 8.95 -4.30 -11.65
N ALA A 47 10.25 -4.10 -11.42
CA ALA A 47 11.12 -3.36 -12.32
C ALA A 47 12.26 -4.27 -12.78
N ILE A 48 12.62 -4.17 -14.06
CA ILE A 48 13.80 -4.84 -14.61
C ILE A 48 14.90 -3.79 -14.72
N ASP A 49 16.00 -4.03 -14.01
CA ASP A 49 17.14 -3.13 -14.02
C ASP A 49 17.79 -3.09 -15.41
N ASN A 50 18.01 -1.88 -15.92
CA ASN A 50 18.65 -1.63 -17.20
C ASN A 50 20.11 -1.17 -17.06
N SER A 51 20.61 -0.99 -15.83
CA SER A 51 21.92 -0.40 -15.55
C SER A 51 22.99 -1.43 -15.21
N GLY A 52 22.64 -2.51 -14.49
CA GLY A 52 23.55 -3.54 -14.01
C GLY A 52 23.27 -4.95 -14.54
N SER A 53 22.15 -5.17 -15.23
CA SER A 53 21.75 -6.49 -15.73
C SER A 53 22.17 -6.74 -17.19
N THR A 54 22.71 -7.92 -17.50
CA THR A 54 23.03 -8.33 -18.87
C THR A 54 21.75 -8.54 -19.70
N PRO A 55 21.82 -8.50 -21.05
CA PRO A 55 20.67 -8.78 -21.90
C PRO A 55 19.98 -10.12 -21.58
N GLU A 56 20.75 -11.15 -21.24
CA GLU A 56 20.25 -12.48 -20.88
C GLU A 56 19.50 -12.46 -19.55
N GLN A 57 20.01 -11.73 -18.56
CA GLN A 57 19.34 -11.56 -17.26
C GLN A 57 18.01 -10.79 -17.42
N GLN A 58 18.01 -9.74 -18.25
CA GLN A 58 16.79 -8.99 -18.55
C GLN A 58 15.77 -9.86 -19.28
N ALA A 59 16.20 -10.69 -20.24
CA ALA A 59 15.33 -11.62 -20.94
C ALA A 59 14.74 -12.68 -19.99
N ALA A 60 15.55 -13.25 -19.09
CA ALA A 60 15.08 -14.18 -18.08
C ALA A 60 14.09 -13.53 -17.10
N ALA A 61 14.33 -12.29 -16.67
CA ALA A 61 13.43 -11.55 -15.80
C ALA A 61 12.08 -11.27 -16.48
N LYS A 62 12.08 -10.90 -17.77
CA LYS A 62 10.85 -10.72 -18.56
C LYS A 62 10.05 -12.03 -18.63
N ALA A 63 10.71 -13.13 -18.98
CA ALA A 63 10.06 -14.44 -19.06
C ALA A 63 9.48 -14.88 -17.71
N PHE A 64 10.20 -14.61 -16.61
CA PHE A 64 9.72 -14.89 -15.26
C PHE A 64 8.49 -14.05 -14.90
N ILE A 65 8.51 -12.73 -15.13
CA ILE A 65 7.36 -11.85 -14.83
C ILE A 65 6.16 -12.26 -15.68
N GLU A 66 6.35 -12.53 -16.97
CA GLU A 66 5.28 -12.99 -17.85
C GLU A 66 4.67 -14.31 -17.35
N TRP A 67 5.50 -15.31 -17.03
CA TRP A 67 5.04 -16.56 -16.43
C TRP A 67 4.29 -16.30 -15.11
N LEU A 68 4.83 -15.45 -14.23
CA LEU A 68 4.24 -15.15 -12.92
C LEU A 68 2.82 -14.58 -13.04
N VAL A 69 2.61 -13.65 -13.98
CA VAL A 69 1.32 -12.95 -14.12
C VAL A 69 0.34 -13.63 -15.06
N THR A 70 0.78 -14.54 -15.95
CA THR A 70 -0.09 -15.18 -16.95
C THR A 70 -0.35 -16.67 -16.71
N SER A 71 0.55 -17.39 -16.04
CA SER A 71 0.38 -18.83 -15.77
C SER A 71 -0.53 -19.09 -14.56
N GLN A 72 -1.11 -20.28 -14.51
CA GLN A 72 -1.91 -20.69 -13.35
C GLN A 72 -1.02 -20.83 -12.10
N GLU A 73 0.16 -21.45 -12.28
CA GLU A 73 1.09 -21.74 -11.20
C GLU A 73 1.73 -20.47 -10.62
N GLY A 74 2.08 -19.52 -11.49
CA GLY A 74 2.59 -18.22 -11.09
C GLY A 74 1.55 -17.40 -10.32
N GLN A 75 0.31 -17.38 -10.81
CA GLN A 75 -0.77 -16.69 -10.12
C GLN A 75 -1.15 -17.37 -8.80
N ASP A 76 -1.14 -18.71 -8.73
CA ASP A 76 -1.33 -19.45 -7.47
C ASP A 76 -0.21 -19.14 -6.46
N ALA A 77 1.04 -19.03 -6.91
CA ALA A 77 2.15 -18.65 -6.05
C ALA A 77 1.94 -17.26 -5.43
N ILE A 78 1.65 -16.23 -6.25
CA ILE A 78 1.57 -14.86 -5.76
C ILE A 78 0.26 -14.54 -5.04
N ILE A 79 -0.88 -15.03 -5.54
CA ILE A 79 -2.19 -14.71 -4.96
C ILE A 79 -2.61 -15.77 -3.94
N GLY A 80 -2.50 -17.05 -4.28
CA GLY A 80 -2.95 -18.15 -3.43
C GLY A 80 -2.04 -18.37 -2.22
N LYS A 81 -0.73 -18.54 -2.45
CA LYS A 81 0.23 -18.89 -1.40
C LYS A 81 0.76 -17.68 -0.65
N MET A 82 1.12 -16.61 -1.35
CA MET A 82 1.66 -15.40 -0.72
C MET A 82 0.56 -14.44 -0.24
N GLY A 83 -0.69 -14.59 -0.72
CA GLY A 83 -1.80 -13.73 -0.33
C GLY A 83 -1.69 -12.29 -0.85
N LEU A 84 -0.96 -12.06 -1.93
CA LEU A 84 -0.84 -10.74 -2.56
C LEU A 84 -1.95 -10.53 -3.60
N ALA A 85 -2.28 -9.27 -3.89
CA ALA A 85 -3.23 -8.91 -4.94
C ALA A 85 -2.51 -8.62 -6.27
N LEU A 86 -3.15 -9.01 -7.38
CA LEU A 86 -2.77 -8.59 -8.73
C LEU A 86 -3.89 -7.72 -9.34
N PRO A 87 -3.57 -6.56 -9.95
CA PRO A 87 -4.56 -5.61 -10.45
C PRO A 87 -5.06 -5.97 -11.87
N TYR A 88 -5.30 -7.24 -12.15
CA TYR A 88 -5.70 -7.72 -13.48
C TYR A 88 -7.10 -8.33 -13.45
N LYS A 89 -7.82 -8.23 -14.57
CA LYS A 89 -9.20 -8.77 -14.68
C LYS A 89 -9.21 -10.29 -14.88
N ASP A 90 -8.24 -10.81 -15.64
CA ASP A 90 -8.20 -12.20 -16.07
C ASP A 90 -7.35 -13.06 -15.12
N LEU A 91 -7.74 -13.09 -13.84
CA LEU A 91 -7.07 -13.93 -12.84
C LEU A 91 -7.61 -15.36 -12.88
N LYS A 92 -6.69 -16.30 -12.89
CA LYS A 92 -6.86 -17.76 -12.86
C LYS A 92 -6.75 -18.33 -11.45
N ALA A 93 -6.19 -17.58 -10.50
CA ALA A 93 -6.11 -17.95 -9.09
C ALA A 93 -6.95 -17.01 -8.22
N LYS A 94 -7.45 -17.54 -7.10
CA LYS A 94 -8.15 -16.75 -6.08
C LYS A 94 -7.31 -16.70 -4.80
N GLY A 95 -7.16 -15.52 -4.23
CA GLY A 95 -6.41 -15.32 -3.01
C GLY A 95 -7.14 -15.80 -1.77
N THR A 96 -6.37 -16.04 -0.71
CA THR A 96 -6.91 -16.28 0.63
C THR A 96 -6.99 -15.01 1.47
N ASN A 97 -6.42 -13.89 0.97
CA ASN A 97 -6.31 -12.65 1.71
C ASN A 97 -7.65 -11.88 1.74
N VAL A 98 -8.40 -12.08 2.82
CA VAL A 98 -9.70 -11.43 3.02
C VAL A 98 -9.60 -9.90 3.13
N ILE A 99 -8.43 -9.36 3.48
CA ILE A 99 -8.19 -7.90 3.50
C ILE A 99 -8.12 -7.37 2.07
N SER A 100 -7.38 -8.04 1.17
CA SER A 100 -7.34 -7.68 -0.25
C SER A 100 -8.74 -7.75 -0.87
N ASP A 101 -9.51 -8.82 -0.60
CA ASP A 101 -10.89 -8.96 -1.09
C ASP A 101 -11.80 -7.83 -0.58
N ALA A 102 -11.66 -7.43 0.69
CA ALA A 102 -12.42 -6.32 1.24
C ALA A 102 -12.04 -4.98 0.57
N VAL A 103 -10.75 -4.70 0.39
CA VAL A 103 -10.27 -3.48 -0.27
C VAL A 103 -10.71 -3.44 -1.73
N SER A 104 -10.67 -4.55 -2.47
CA SER A 104 -11.17 -4.62 -3.86
C SER A 104 -12.64 -4.20 -3.97
N LYS A 105 -13.50 -4.56 -3.00
CA LYS A 105 -14.90 -4.10 -2.99
C LYS A 105 -15.01 -2.57 -2.83
N TYR A 106 -14.15 -1.94 -2.03
CA TYR A 106 -14.10 -0.47 -1.92
C TYR A 106 -13.63 0.17 -3.22
N VAL A 107 -12.62 -0.43 -3.88
CA VAL A 107 -12.13 0.02 -5.20
C VAL A 107 -13.24 -0.04 -6.25
N ASP A 108 -13.95 -1.17 -6.35
CA ASP A 108 -15.04 -1.36 -7.30
C ASP A 108 -16.21 -0.38 -7.09
N GLN A 109 -16.44 0.02 -5.83
CA GLN A 109 -17.45 1.02 -5.45
C GLN A 109 -16.98 2.47 -5.63
N GLY A 110 -15.73 2.70 -6.01
CA GLY A 110 -15.12 4.04 -6.02
C GLY A 110 -14.96 4.66 -4.63
N LYS A 111 -15.05 3.85 -3.56
CA LYS A 111 -14.94 4.29 -2.16
C LYS A 111 -13.50 4.21 -1.66
N VAL A 112 -12.60 4.91 -2.34
CA VAL A 112 -11.19 4.94 -1.99
C VAL A 112 -10.66 6.37 -1.91
N ILE A 113 -9.72 6.60 -0.99
CA ILE A 113 -8.87 7.80 -0.98
C ILE A 113 -7.54 7.39 -1.62
N ASN A 114 -7.20 8.02 -2.74
CA ASN A 114 -5.91 7.78 -3.39
C ASN A 114 -4.78 8.37 -2.55
N ILE A 115 -3.91 7.51 -2.02
CA ILE A 115 -2.70 7.89 -1.28
C ILE A 115 -1.42 7.71 -2.10
N GLY A 116 -1.53 7.38 -3.40
CA GLY A 116 -0.42 7.18 -4.32
C GLY A 116 0.48 8.40 -4.54
N VAL A 117 0.03 9.60 -4.15
CA VAL A 117 0.85 10.83 -4.15
C VAL A 117 2.17 10.64 -3.37
N ILE A 118 2.19 9.75 -2.37
CA ILE A 118 3.38 9.45 -1.57
C ILE A 118 4.56 8.94 -2.40
N ASN A 119 4.30 8.37 -3.58
CA ASN A 119 5.35 7.87 -4.48
C ASN A 119 6.15 9.00 -5.13
N TYR A 120 5.64 10.23 -5.10
CA TYR A 120 6.30 11.41 -5.68
C TYR A 120 6.97 12.28 -4.62
N LEU A 121 6.87 11.93 -3.34
CA LEU A 121 7.51 12.66 -2.26
C LEU A 121 8.99 12.26 -2.15
N PRO A 122 9.86 13.13 -1.60
CA PRO A 122 11.27 12.80 -1.42
C PRO A 122 11.44 11.53 -0.57
N GLN A 123 12.46 10.73 -0.86
CA GLN A 123 12.62 9.39 -0.24
C GLN A 123 12.66 9.41 1.30
N ASP A 124 13.11 10.50 1.89
CA ASP A 124 13.22 10.66 3.34
C ASP A 124 11.99 11.31 4.01
N TYR A 125 10.96 11.70 3.25
CA TYR A 125 9.81 12.46 3.79
C TYR A 125 9.15 11.72 4.94
N TRP A 126 8.97 10.41 4.79
CA TRP A 126 8.34 9.55 5.78
C TRP A 126 9.11 9.57 7.09
N ALA A 127 10.44 9.43 7.02
CA ALA A 127 11.28 9.39 8.20
C ALA A 127 11.31 10.75 8.91
N LYS A 128 11.42 11.85 8.15
CA LYS A 128 11.53 13.21 8.70
C LYS A 128 10.21 13.68 9.30
N THR A 129 9.13 13.65 8.52
CA THR A 129 7.80 14.10 8.97
C THR A 129 7.21 13.15 10.02
N GLY A 130 7.49 11.84 9.92
CA GLY A 130 7.10 10.84 10.91
C GLY A 130 7.77 11.06 12.27
N ALA A 131 9.06 11.42 12.31
CA ALA A 131 9.74 11.76 13.56
C ALA A 131 9.11 12.99 14.24
N SER A 132 8.74 14.02 13.48
CA SER A 132 8.00 15.19 14.00
C SER A 132 6.63 14.78 14.56
N MET A 133 5.88 13.92 13.86
CA MET A 133 4.61 13.39 14.35
C MET A 133 4.79 12.60 15.66
N GLN A 134 5.83 11.78 15.77
CA GLN A 134 6.13 11.04 17.00
C GLN A 134 6.42 11.99 18.18
N LYS A 135 7.17 13.08 17.98
CA LYS A 135 7.40 14.10 19.03
C LYS A 135 6.08 14.70 19.50
N TYR A 136 5.17 15.03 18.57
CA TYR A 136 3.87 15.60 18.89
C TYR A 136 3.03 14.62 19.71
N LEU A 137 2.90 13.37 19.25
CA LEU A 137 2.16 12.33 19.96
C LEU A 137 2.75 12.02 21.35
N ALA A 138 4.07 12.17 21.52
CA ALA A 138 4.76 12.02 22.80
C ALA A 138 4.72 13.28 23.69
N GLY A 139 4.02 14.35 23.28
CA GLY A 139 3.89 15.60 24.04
C GLY A 139 5.19 16.40 24.14
N LYS A 140 6.16 16.16 23.25
CA LYS A 140 7.45 16.88 23.24
C LYS A 140 7.40 18.20 22.49
N ILE A 141 6.45 18.33 21.57
CA ILE A 141 6.11 19.55 20.85
C ILE A 141 4.59 19.68 20.83
N ASP A 142 4.08 20.90 20.68
CA ASP A 142 2.66 21.14 20.46
C ASP A 142 2.29 21.07 18.97
N ARG A 143 1.01 21.34 18.66
CA ARG A 143 0.51 21.31 17.28
C ARG A 143 1.22 22.34 16.39
N LYS A 144 1.59 23.50 16.94
CA LYS A 144 2.32 24.52 16.20
C LYS A 144 3.74 24.03 15.89
N GLY A 145 4.44 23.48 16.87
CA GLY A 145 5.77 22.90 16.70
C GLY A 145 5.78 21.78 15.66
N LEU A 146 4.75 20.94 15.63
CA LEU A 146 4.59 19.94 14.56
C LEU A 146 4.49 20.60 13.17
N ALA A 147 3.61 21.60 13.03
CA ALA A 147 3.43 22.31 11.77
C ALA A 147 4.72 23.01 11.32
N ASP A 148 5.43 23.66 12.25
CA ASP A 148 6.69 24.35 11.99
C ASP A 148 7.77 23.35 11.51
N GLU A 149 7.94 22.20 12.17
CA GLU A 149 8.93 21.19 11.74
C GLU A 149 8.61 20.58 10.37
N VAL A 150 7.33 20.29 10.10
CA VAL A 150 6.90 19.76 8.79
C VAL A 150 7.07 20.82 7.70
N GLN A 151 6.75 22.08 7.97
CA GLN A 151 6.96 23.18 7.03
C GLN A 151 8.45 23.35 6.71
N ALA A 152 9.32 23.38 7.72
CA ALA A 152 10.76 23.50 7.52
C ALA A 152 11.33 22.36 6.66
N TYR A 153 10.81 21.13 6.82
CA TYR A 153 11.18 20.01 5.94
C TYR A 153 10.83 20.30 4.47
N TRP A 154 9.61 20.75 4.18
CA TRP A 154 9.18 21.04 2.81
C TRP A 154 9.90 22.24 2.20
N GLU A 155 10.15 23.29 2.99
CA GLU A 155 10.97 24.44 2.56
C GLU A 155 12.40 23.99 2.17
N SER A 156 12.99 23.05 2.91
CA SER A 156 14.33 22.53 2.60
C SER A 156 14.41 21.69 1.32
N ASN A 157 13.26 21.20 0.83
CA ASN A 157 13.11 20.43 -0.40
C ASN A 157 12.59 21.26 -1.58
N ALA A 158 12.12 22.49 -1.34
CA ALA A 158 11.58 23.34 -2.40
C ALA A 158 12.65 23.66 -3.45
N GLY A 159 12.36 23.35 -4.72
CA GLY A 159 13.25 23.65 -5.85
C GLY A 159 14.42 22.66 -6.06
N LYS A 160 14.44 21.55 -5.33
CA LYS A 160 15.29 20.38 -5.61
C LYS A 160 14.52 19.34 -6.42
#